data_AF-A0A317Z7U4-F1
#
_entry.id   AF-A0A317Z7U4-F1
#
_cell.length_a   1.000
_cell.length_b   1.000
_cell.length_c   1.000
_cell.angle_alpha   90.00
_cell.angle_beta   90.00
_cell.angle_gamma   90.00
#
_symmetry.space_group_name_H-M   'P 1'
#
loop_
_entity.id
_entity.type
_entity.pdbx_description
1 polymer ?
#
loop_
_entity_poly.entity_id
_entity_poly.type
_entity_poly.pdbx_seq_one_letter_code
_entity_poly.pdbx_strand_id
1 'polypeptide(L)'
;ETPEGYTPTQTGQGRVSTDSNGTSSLILVEGNDDLTIDSGFYKEPVTHKVGDKVWDDLNKDGIQDDNEPGISDVKVTLKDADGNVVDTRTTDANGNYLFENVKEGDYTIEFETP
;
A
#
# COMPACT_ATOMS: atom_id res chain seq x y z
N GLU A 1 23.86 -9.31 6.42
CA GLU A 1 23.02 -8.83 5.30
C GLU A 1 21.57 -9.20 5.55
N THR A 2 20.66 -8.26 5.36
CA THR A 2 19.21 -8.52 5.40
C THR A 2 18.82 -9.31 4.14
N PRO A 3 17.97 -10.34 4.22
CA PRO A 3 17.47 -11.04 3.03
C PRO A 3 16.80 -10.08 2.04
N GLU A 4 16.95 -10.34 0.75
CA GLU A 4 16.39 -9.48 -0.30
C GLU A 4 14.86 -9.34 -0.15
N GLY A 5 14.37 -8.10 -0.18
CA GLY A 5 12.95 -7.77 -0.04
C GLY A 5 12.40 -7.89 1.39
N TYR A 6 13.26 -8.05 2.41
CA TYR A 6 12.87 -8.04 3.81
C TYR A 6 13.38 -6.79 4.54
N THR A 7 12.69 -6.44 5.61
CA THR A 7 13.05 -5.40 6.58
C THR A 7 13.30 -6.06 7.95
N PRO A 8 14.38 -5.71 8.68
CA PRO A 8 14.59 -6.19 10.04
C PRO A 8 13.49 -5.69 10.97
N THR A 9 13.06 -6.54 11.91
CA THR A 9 12.12 -6.12 12.96
C THR A 9 12.80 -5.22 14.00
N GLN A 10 12.00 -4.61 14.87
CA GLN A 10 12.49 -3.84 16.00
C GLN A 10 13.11 -4.74 17.07
N THR A 11 14.09 -4.21 17.80
CA THR A 11 14.71 -4.87 18.96
C THR A 11 14.09 -4.37 20.26
N GLY A 12 14.29 -5.09 21.37
CA GLY A 12 13.86 -4.71 22.71
C GLY A 12 12.35 -4.77 22.94
N GLN A 13 11.62 -5.56 22.16
CA GLN A 13 10.15 -5.68 22.23
C GLN A 13 9.69 -6.81 23.15
N GLY A 14 10.59 -7.72 23.53
CA GLY A 14 10.22 -8.92 24.28
C GLY A 14 11.26 -9.40 25.28
N ARG A 15 11.20 -10.70 25.58
CA ARG A 15 12.18 -11.37 26.44
C ARG A 15 13.44 -11.59 25.63
N VAL A 16 14.59 -11.41 26.28
CA VAL A 16 15.92 -11.59 25.68
C VAL A 16 16.09 -12.91 24.91
N SER A 17 15.42 -13.98 25.33
CA SER A 17 15.51 -15.30 24.70
C SER A 17 14.72 -15.48 23.39
N THR A 18 13.93 -14.48 23.01
CA THR A 18 13.00 -14.53 21.87
C THR A 18 12.86 -13.16 21.20
N ASP A 19 13.79 -12.25 21.47
CA ASP A 19 13.74 -10.86 21.00
C ASP A 19 14.89 -10.62 20.03
N SER A 20 14.56 -9.97 18.92
CA SER A 20 15.53 -9.76 17.86
C SER A 20 16.69 -8.89 18.33
N ASN A 21 17.91 -9.29 17.99
CA ASN A 21 19.12 -8.53 18.25
C ASN A 21 19.56 -7.65 17.06
N GLY A 22 18.67 -7.45 16.08
CA GLY A 22 18.95 -6.66 14.87
C GLY A 22 19.85 -7.39 13.87
N THR A 23 20.37 -6.67 12.87
CA THR A 23 21.15 -7.28 11.78
C THR A 23 22.58 -7.67 12.14
N SER A 24 23.05 -7.27 13.33
CA SER A 24 24.38 -7.59 13.84
C SER A 24 24.42 -7.51 15.36
N SER A 25 25.16 -8.42 15.99
CA SER A 25 25.32 -8.47 17.44
C SER A 25 26.77 -8.76 17.80
N LEU A 26 27.29 -8.05 18.79
CA LEU A 26 28.59 -8.34 19.38
C LEU A 26 28.38 -9.30 20.54
N ILE A 27 29.01 -10.47 20.47
CA ILE A 27 28.92 -11.49 21.53
C ILE A 27 30.30 -11.79 22.12
N LEU A 28 30.29 -12.22 23.38
CA LEU A 28 31.43 -12.84 24.05
C LEU A 28 31.04 -14.29 24.36
N VAL A 29 31.76 -15.26 23.80
CA VAL A 29 31.48 -16.69 24.02
C VAL A 29 32.40 -17.21 25.12
N GLU A 30 31.86 -17.37 26.33
CA GLU A 30 32.58 -17.93 27.48
C GLU A 30 31.67 -18.82 28.35
N GLY A 31 32.21 -19.97 28.77
CA GLY A 31 31.61 -20.83 29.80
C GLY A 31 30.46 -21.74 29.34
N ASN A 32 29.40 -21.20 28.74
CA ASN A 32 28.19 -21.94 28.31
C ASN A 32 27.66 -21.45 26.95
N ASP A 33 26.72 -22.19 26.38
CA ASP A 33 26.00 -21.80 25.16
C ASP A 33 25.12 -20.56 25.39
N ASP A 34 25.12 -19.65 24.42
CA ASP A 34 24.18 -18.51 24.35
C ASP A 34 23.26 -18.70 23.14
N LEU A 35 22.00 -19.06 23.42
CA LEU A 35 20.95 -19.28 22.43
C LEU A 35 19.95 -18.11 22.36
N THR A 36 20.34 -16.93 22.87
CA THR A 36 19.49 -15.73 22.88
C THR A 36 19.71 -14.82 21.68
N ILE A 37 20.60 -15.21 20.77
CA ILE A 37 20.98 -14.40 19.60
C ILE A 37 20.11 -14.78 18.41
N ASP A 38 19.09 -13.97 18.13
CA ASP A 38 18.12 -14.17 17.06
C ASP A 38 17.82 -12.88 16.26
N SER A 39 17.21 -13.03 15.08
CA SER A 39 16.89 -11.90 14.20
C SER A 39 15.58 -12.13 13.47
N GLY A 40 14.62 -11.24 13.70
CA GLY A 40 13.34 -11.24 13.01
C GLY A 40 13.38 -10.35 11.77
N PHE A 41 12.69 -10.78 10.72
CA PHE A 41 12.52 -10.03 9.47
C PHE A 41 11.08 -10.14 8.99
N TYR A 42 10.58 -9.09 8.31
CA TYR A 42 9.26 -9.08 7.71
C TYR A 42 9.30 -8.42 6.33
N LYS A 43 8.29 -8.67 5.50
CA LYS A 43 8.11 -7.95 4.24
C LYS A 43 7.06 -6.87 4.45
N GLU A 44 7.34 -5.67 3.97
CA GLU A 44 6.30 -4.67 3.87
C GLU A 44 5.23 -5.14 2.87
N PRO A 45 3.94 -4.81 3.10
CA PRO A 45 2.89 -5.11 2.14
C PRO A 45 3.23 -4.45 0.79
N VAL A 46 3.20 -5.23 -0.28
CA VAL A 46 3.24 -4.67 -1.63
C VAL A 46 1.94 -3.91 -1.85
N THR A 47 2.04 -2.69 -2.37
CA THR A 47 0.90 -1.87 -2.71
C THR A 47 1.04 -1.26 -4.09
N HIS A 48 -0.09 -0.86 -4.66
CA HIS A 48 -0.22 -0.39 -6.03
C HIS A 48 -0.95 0.96 -6.08
N LYS A 49 -0.92 1.56 -7.26
CA LYS A 49 -1.67 2.77 -7.60
C LYS A 49 -2.87 2.38 -8.45
N VAL A 50 -4.04 2.90 -8.12
CA VAL A 50 -5.29 2.65 -8.86
C VAL A 50 -5.99 3.98 -9.11
N GLY A 51 -6.30 4.28 -10.36
CA GLY A 51 -6.96 5.51 -10.77
C GLY A 51 -6.63 5.83 -12.23
N ASP A 52 -7.20 6.93 -12.73
CA ASP A 52 -6.79 7.59 -13.98
C ASP A 52 -7.57 8.92 -14.12
N LYS A 53 -8.74 8.87 -14.78
CA LYS A 53 -9.50 10.05 -15.18
C LYS A 53 -11.02 9.78 -15.28
N VAL A 54 -11.82 10.79 -14.97
CA VAL A 54 -13.25 10.91 -15.33
C VAL A 54 -13.37 12.00 -16.39
N TRP A 55 -14.05 11.72 -17.50
CA TRP A 55 -14.11 12.62 -18.66
C TRP A 55 -15.53 12.81 -19.18
N ASP A 56 -15.74 13.92 -19.89
CA ASP A 56 -16.98 14.24 -20.62
C ASP A 56 -16.87 13.66 -22.03
N ASP A 57 -17.61 12.56 -22.27
CA ASP A 57 -17.71 11.89 -23.56
C ASP A 57 -18.60 12.70 -24.51
N LEU A 58 -17.98 13.62 -25.24
CA LEU A 58 -18.65 14.63 -26.06
C LEU A 58 -19.26 14.00 -27.32
N ASN A 59 -18.64 12.94 -27.83
CA ASN A 59 -19.04 12.28 -29.07
C ASN A 59 -19.92 11.03 -28.84
N LYS A 60 -20.01 10.56 -27.58
CA LYS A 60 -20.82 9.43 -27.09
C LYS A 60 -20.35 8.06 -27.57
N ASP A 61 -19.06 7.90 -27.81
CA ASP A 61 -18.49 6.63 -28.30
C ASP A 61 -17.87 5.76 -27.18
N GLY A 62 -17.78 6.28 -25.95
CA GLY A 62 -17.21 5.58 -24.80
C GLY A 62 -15.69 5.43 -24.85
N ILE A 63 -15.01 6.15 -25.74
CA ILE A 63 -13.56 6.28 -25.82
C ILE A 63 -13.18 7.61 -25.16
N GLN A 64 -11.96 7.70 -24.64
CA GLN A 64 -11.42 8.96 -24.16
C GLN A 64 -10.61 9.60 -25.29
N ASP A 65 -11.16 10.62 -25.91
CA ASP A 65 -10.46 11.37 -26.96
C ASP A 65 -9.64 12.55 -26.39
N ASP A 66 -8.61 12.98 -27.14
CA ASP A 66 -7.71 14.08 -26.74
C ASP A 66 -8.43 15.42 -26.52
N ASN A 67 -9.57 15.64 -27.20
CA ASN A 67 -10.38 16.85 -27.10
C ASN A 67 -11.47 16.78 -26.01
N GLU A 68 -11.53 15.68 -25.26
CA GLU A 68 -12.54 15.49 -24.22
C GLU A 68 -12.05 15.94 -22.84
N PRO A 69 -12.72 16.96 -22.26
CA PRO A 69 -12.29 17.51 -20.99
C PRO A 69 -12.55 16.52 -19.86
N GLY A 70 -11.73 16.62 -18.80
CA GLY A 70 -12.02 15.95 -17.55
C GLY A 70 -13.18 16.60 -16.80
N ILE A 71 -13.85 15.83 -15.94
CA ILE A 71 -14.89 16.32 -15.05
C ILE A 71 -14.31 16.45 -13.64
N SER A 72 -14.22 17.67 -13.14
CA SER A 72 -13.75 17.95 -11.78
C SER A 72 -14.81 17.65 -10.73
N ASP A 73 -14.36 17.53 -9.48
CA ASP A 73 -15.23 17.44 -8.30
C ASP A 73 -16.12 16.19 -8.24
N VAL A 74 -15.82 15.16 -9.04
CA VAL A 74 -16.47 13.85 -9.00
C VAL A 74 -15.93 13.06 -7.83
N LYS A 75 -16.82 12.65 -6.92
CA LYS A 75 -16.45 11.77 -5.81
C LYS A 75 -16.26 10.34 -6.33
N VAL A 76 -15.09 9.79 -6.06
CA VAL A 76 -14.71 8.41 -6.39
C VAL A 76 -14.46 7.64 -5.10
N THR A 77 -15.11 6.49 -4.95
CA THR A 77 -15.04 5.67 -3.73
C THR A 77 -14.45 4.30 -4.04
N LEU A 78 -13.37 3.93 -3.35
CA LEU A 78 -12.78 2.60 -3.40
C LEU A 78 -13.38 1.74 -2.29
N LYS A 79 -13.94 0.58 -2.64
CA LYS A 79 -14.49 -0.39 -1.71
C LYS A 79 -13.77 -1.73 -1.80
N ASP A 80 -13.56 -2.38 -0.66
CA ASP A 80 -13.02 -3.75 -0.62
C ASP A 80 -14.04 -4.80 -1.11
N ALA A 81 -13.61 -6.06 -1.17
CA ALA A 81 -14.44 -7.18 -1.61
C ALA A 81 -15.71 -7.41 -0.76
N ASP A 82 -15.71 -6.96 0.49
CA ASP A 82 -16.86 -7.05 1.40
C ASP A 82 -17.80 -5.84 1.26
N GLY A 83 -17.46 -4.88 0.39
CA GLY A 83 -18.22 -3.66 0.14
C GLY A 83 -17.97 -2.54 1.15
N ASN A 84 -16.96 -2.67 2.02
CA ASN A 84 -16.58 -1.60 2.94
C ASN A 84 -15.81 -0.51 2.21
N VAL A 85 -16.05 0.75 2.58
CA VAL A 85 -15.30 1.89 2.03
C VAL A 85 -13.88 1.87 2.59
N VAL A 86 -12.90 1.80 1.69
CA VAL A 86 -11.47 1.81 1.99
C VAL A 86 -10.91 3.23 1.92
N ASP A 87 -11.27 3.96 0.86
CA ASP A 87 -10.81 5.33 0.64
C ASP A 87 -11.77 6.08 -0.30
N THR A 88 -11.70 7.41 -0.27
CA THR A 88 -12.43 8.30 -1.17
C THR A 88 -11.50 9.36 -1.76
N ARG A 89 -11.69 9.68 -3.04
CA ARG A 89 -11.02 10.76 -3.76
C ARG A 89 -12.04 11.65 -4.44
N THR A 90 -11.59 12.84 -4.81
CA THR A 90 -12.35 13.77 -5.63
C THR A 90 -11.48 14.08 -6.85
N THR A 91 -12.06 14.04 -8.04
CA THR A 91 -11.31 14.33 -9.27
C THR A 91 -10.82 15.78 -9.28
N ASP A 92 -9.61 15.99 -9.79
CA ASP A 92 -9.02 17.31 -9.94
C ASP A 92 -9.64 18.09 -11.13
N ALA A 93 -9.12 19.30 -11.39
CA ALA A 93 -9.59 20.16 -12.49
C ALA A 93 -9.46 19.52 -13.89
N ASN A 94 -8.64 18.48 -14.05
CA ASN A 94 -8.45 17.73 -15.29
C ASN A 94 -9.19 16.37 -15.26
N GLY A 95 -10.01 16.13 -14.25
CA GLY A 95 -10.76 14.89 -14.07
C GLY A 95 -9.95 13.75 -13.46
N ASN A 96 -8.70 13.98 -13.04
CA ASN A 96 -7.84 12.89 -12.60
C ASN A 96 -8.06 12.52 -11.13
N TYR A 97 -7.92 11.24 -10.80
CA TYR A 97 -7.94 10.74 -9.43
C TYR A 97 -6.93 9.61 -9.25
N LEU A 98 -6.40 9.45 -8.03
CA LEU A 98 -5.43 8.42 -7.71
C LEU A 98 -5.59 7.91 -6.27
N PHE A 99 -5.81 6.61 -6.13
CA PHE A 99 -5.60 5.88 -4.88
C PHE A 99 -4.16 5.38 -4.85
N GLU A 100 -3.44 5.74 -3.80
CA GLU A 100 -2.10 5.25 -3.53
C GLU A 100 -2.17 4.20 -2.42
N ASN A 101 -1.17 3.31 -2.38
CA ASN A 101 -1.04 2.28 -1.34
C ASN A 101 -2.19 1.25 -1.31
N VAL A 102 -2.75 0.90 -2.47
CA VAL A 102 -3.79 -0.14 -2.58
C VAL A 102 -3.14 -1.52 -2.51
N LYS A 103 -3.50 -2.32 -1.50
CA LYS A 103 -2.99 -3.69 -1.36
C LYS A 103 -3.58 -4.60 -2.44
N GLU A 104 -2.89 -5.69 -2.78
CA GLU A 104 -3.43 -6.75 -3.63
C GLU A 104 -4.78 -7.26 -3.10
N GLY A 105 -5.76 -7.39 -3.98
CA GLY A 105 -7.11 -7.86 -3.65
C GLY A 105 -8.15 -7.38 -4.65
N ASP A 106 -9.38 -7.83 -4.44
CA ASP A 106 -10.54 -7.41 -5.23
C ASP A 106 -11.14 -6.13 -4.62
N TYR A 107 -11.43 -5.16 -5.49
CA TYR A 107 -12.04 -3.89 -5.12
C TYR A 107 -13.11 -3.48 -6.11
N THR A 108 -14.06 -2.68 -5.65
CA THR A 108 -15.02 -1.96 -6.50
C THR A 108 -14.71 -0.46 -6.44
N ILE A 109 -14.72 0.20 -7.59
CA ILE A 109 -14.66 1.67 -7.68
C ILE A 109 -16.04 2.19 -8.05
N GLU A 110 -16.59 3.07 -7.23
CA GLU A 110 -17.85 3.75 -7.49
C GLU A 110 -17.63 5.24 -7.75
N PHE A 111 -18.30 5.75 -8.78
CA PHE A 111 -18.29 7.16 -9.16
C PHE A 111 -19.65 7.77 -8.83
N GLU A 112 -19.67 8.88 -8.11
CA GLU A 112 -20.90 9.66 -7.90
C GLU A 112 -21.19 10.50 -9.15
N THR A 113 -22.43 10.45 -9.65
CA THR A 113 -22.82 11.26 -10.81
C THR A 113 -22.70 12.75 -10.46
N PRO A 114 -22.09 13.58 -11.33
CA PRO A 114 -21.98 15.03 -11.13
C PRO A 114 -23.32 15.75 -10.93
#